data_AF-A0A8T4NJ47-F1
#
_entry.id   AF-A0A8T4NJ47-F1
#
_cell.length_a   1.000
_cell.length_b   1.000
_cell.length_c   1.000
_cell.angle_alpha   90.00
_cell.angle_beta   90.00
_cell.angle_gamma   90.00
#
_symmetry.space_group_name_H-M   'P 1'
#
loop_
_entity.id
_entity.type
_entity.pdbx_description
1 polymer ?
#
loop_
_entity_poly.entity_id
_entity_poly.type
_entity_poly.pdbx_seq_one_letter_code
_entity_poly.pdbx_strand_id
1 'polypeptide(L)'
;MKSKKAQLGEQVMIFPFVLMLIVIGGGIAAGIYVFFSSGYDFRKVDADILNYKIQDCLTTNKINFNQDKALLEKEFFTVCNINQQIIKENFIIVIAKNSEVKLGIESDEVTCALSQTTAKNNPNYPICTTTFLNDFRITTGSKQQAQKQIT
;
A
#
# COMPACT_ATOMS: atom_id res chain seq x y z
N MET A 1 63.49 16.39 -8.63
CA MET A 1 62.73 17.53 -8.07
C MET A 1 61.55 17.82 -8.99
N LYS A 2 60.31 17.56 -8.56
CA LYS A 2 59.13 17.96 -9.34
C LYS A 2 59.06 19.49 -9.36
N SER A 3 58.88 20.08 -10.55
CA SER A 3 58.74 21.53 -10.71
C SER A 3 57.53 22.02 -9.91
N LYS A 4 57.71 23.03 -9.04
CA LYS A 4 56.63 23.63 -8.23
C LYS A 4 55.43 24.09 -9.08
N LYS A 5 55.66 24.43 -10.36
CA LYS A 5 54.60 24.81 -11.31
C LYS A 5 53.73 23.61 -11.75
N ALA A 6 54.29 22.40 -11.81
CA ALA A 6 53.54 21.20 -12.14
C ALA A 6 52.59 20.77 -11.01
N GLN A 7 53.00 20.97 -9.74
CA GLN A 7 52.15 20.70 -8.57
C GLN A 7 50.96 21.67 -8.47
N LEU A 8 51.15 22.94 -8.87
CA LEU A 8 50.06 23.93 -8.94
C LEU A 8 49.01 23.56 -10.00
N GLY A 9 49.42 23.04 -11.16
CA GLY A 9 48.48 22.57 -12.18
C GLY A 9 47.64 21.37 -11.73
N GLU A 10 48.26 20.43 -11.01
CA GLU A 10 47.57 19.28 -10.41
C GLU A 10 46.55 19.70 -9.35
N GLN A 11 46.92 20.68 -8.49
CA GLN A 11 46.03 21.19 -7.45
C GLN A 11 44.88 22.05 -8.00
N VAL A 12 45.05 22.72 -9.14
CA VAL A 12 43.97 23.47 -9.80
C VAL A 12 42.96 22.52 -10.47
N MET A 13 43.40 21.37 -11.00
CA MET A 13 42.50 20.40 -11.63
C MET A 13 41.60 19.64 -10.64
N ILE A 14 41.95 19.56 -9.36
CA ILE A 14 41.12 18.88 -8.35
C ILE A 14 39.83 19.65 -8.03
N PHE A 15 39.86 20.98 -8.12
CA PHE A 15 38.74 21.83 -7.79
C PHE A 15 37.51 21.59 -8.68
N PRO A 16 37.60 21.66 -10.03
CA PRO A 16 36.45 21.38 -10.89
C PRO A 16 35.96 19.93 -10.77
N PHE A 17 36.85 18.98 -10.47
CA PHE A 17 36.47 17.59 -10.22
C PHE A 17 35.59 17.45 -8.97
N VAL A 18 35.99 18.05 -7.84
CA VAL A 18 35.18 18.05 -6.61
C VAL A 18 33.86 18.80 -6.82
N LEU A 19 33.87 19.93 -7.52
CA LEU A 19 32.65 20.67 -7.86
C LEU A 19 31.68 19.80 -8.67
N MET A 20 32.17 19.06 -9.67
CA MET A 20 31.35 18.15 -10.47
C MET A 20 30.72 17.04 -9.62
N LEU A 21 31.47 16.47 -8.67
CA LEU A 21 30.93 15.47 -7.73
C LEU A 21 29.84 16.05 -6.83
N ILE A 22 30.00 17.27 -6.35
CA ILE A 22 28.97 17.95 -5.53
C ILE A 22 27.70 18.18 -6.35
N VAL A 23 27.83 18.61 -7.61
CA VAL A 23 26.67 18.82 -8.49
C VAL A 23 25.94 17.51 -8.77
N ILE A 24 26.67 16.44 -9.11
CA ILE A 24 26.07 15.12 -9.38
C ILE A 24 25.45 14.55 -8.10
N GLY A 25 26.19 14.56 -6.99
CA GLY A 25 25.70 14.04 -5.70
C GLY A 25 24.50 14.82 -5.18
N GLY A 26 24.52 16.16 -5.29
CA GLY A 26 23.41 17.02 -4.94
C GLY A 26 22.19 16.78 -5.81
N GLY A 27 22.37 16.59 -7.12
CA GLY A 27 21.28 16.25 -8.04
C GLY A 27 20.62 14.91 -7.71
N ILE A 28 21.41 13.88 -7.42
CA ILE A 28 20.90 12.57 -7.00
C ILE A 28 20.16 12.69 -5.67
N ALA A 29 20.74 13.36 -4.67
CA ALA A 29 20.12 13.53 -3.35
C ALA A 29 18.80 14.32 -3.45
N ALA A 30 18.77 15.40 -4.24
CA ALA A 30 17.56 16.18 -4.48
C ALA A 30 16.51 15.37 -5.23
N GLY A 31 16.91 14.57 -6.22
CA GLY A 31 16.00 13.67 -6.93
C GLY A 31 15.36 12.66 -5.98
N ILE A 32 16.16 11.97 -5.16
CA ILE A 32 15.66 11.05 -4.14
C ILE A 32 14.73 11.78 -3.17
N TYR A 33 15.13 12.95 -2.67
CA TYR A 33 14.29 13.72 -1.76
C TYR A 33 12.94 14.07 -2.40
N VAL A 34 12.92 14.60 -3.62
CA VAL A 34 11.66 14.97 -4.29
C VAL A 34 10.79 13.73 -4.55
N PHE A 35 11.34 12.65 -5.08
CA PHE A 35 10.56 11.46 -5.42
C PHE A 35 10.08 10.65 -4.20
N PHE A 36 10.85 10.63 -3.10
CA PHE A 36 10.50 9.87 -1.90
C PHE A 36 9.87 10.73 -0.79
N SER A 37 9.88 12.06 -0.92
CA SER A 37 9.22 12.98 0.04
C SER A 37 7.70 12.89 -0.03
N SER A 38 7.13 12.74 -1.23
CA SER A 38 5.74 12.35 -1.39
C SER A 38 5.65 10.86 -1.15
N GLY A 39 5.50 10.44 0.12
CA GLY A 39 5.35 9.03 0.49
C GLY A 39 4.43 8.31 -0.48
N TYR A 40 4.95 7.28 -1.17
CA TYR A 40 4.17 6.57 -2.16
C TYR A 40 2.98 5.90 -1.46
N ASP A 41 1.78 6.19 -1.96
CA ASP A 41 0.55 5.68 -1.39
C ASP A 41 0.32 4.24 -1.89
N PHE A 42 0.76 3.26 -1.10
CA PHE A 42 0.57 1.85 -1.43
C PHE A 42 -0.83 1.35 -1.05
N ARG A 43 -1.67 2.14 -0.38
CA ARG A 43 -3.00 1.71 0.08
C ARG A 43 -3.83 1.12 -1.05
N LYS A 44 -3.80 1.77 -2.22
CA LYS A 44 -4.53 1.28 -3.39
C LYS A 44 -3.98 -0.07 -3.87
N VAL A 45 -2.66 -0.17 -4.03
CA VAL A 45 -2.00 -1.39 -4.51
C VAL A 45 -2.24 -2.54 -3.53
N ASP A 46 -2.12 -2.30 -2.24
CA ASP A 46 -2.37 -3.30 -1.20
C ASP A 46 -3.84 -3.75 -1.19
N ALA A 47 -4.78 -2.81 -1.33
CA ALA A 47 -6.20 -3.12 -1.43
C ALA A 47 -6.52 -3.95 -2.68
N ASP A 48 -5.91 -3.62 -3.83
CA ASP A 48 -6.06 -4.35 -5.09
C ASP A 48 -5.49 -5.78 -4.99
N ILE A 49 -4.29 -5.95 -4.42
CA ILE A 49 -3.66 -7.26 -4.20
C ILE A 49 -4.51 -8.12 -3.27
N LEU A 50 -5.01 -7.54 -2.17
CA LEU A 50 -5.90 -8.26 -1.26
C LEU A 50 -7.19 -8.66 -1.95
N ASN A 51 -7.77 -7.75 -2.75
CA ASN A 51 -9.00 -8.03 -3.51
C ASN A 51 -8.80 -9.23 -4.44
N TYR A 52 -7.71 -9.20 -5.21
CA TYR A 52 -7.35 -10.27 -6.13
C TYR A 52 -7.17 -11.61 -5.41
N LYS A 53 -6.46 -11.64 -4.28
CA LYS A 53 -6.30 -12.86 -3.48
C LYS A 53 -7.62 -13.42 -2.97
N ILE A 54 -8.55 -12.56 -2.55
CA ILE A 54 -9.88 -12.99 -2.11
C ILE A 54 -10.66 -13.56 -3.30
N GLN A 55 -10.64 -12.90 -4.45
CA GLN A 55 -11.28 -13.43 -5.66
C GLN A 55 -10.73 -14.80 -6.06
N ASP A 56 -9.41 -14.94 -6.08
CA ASP A 56 -8.74 -16.20 -6.39
C ASP A 56 -9.11 -17.30 -5.39
N CYS A 57 -9.18 -16.97 -4.10
CA CYS A 57 -9.65 -17.91 -3.08
C CYS A 57 -11.11 -18.33 -3.31
N LEU A 58 -12.01 -17.39 -3.60
CA LEU A 58 -13.44 -17.67 -3.78
C LEU A 58 -13.75 -18.42 -5.07
N THR A 59 -12.91 -18.28 -6.09
CA THR A 59 -13.03 -19.05 -7.33
C THR A 59 -12.46 -20.46 -7.19
N THR A 60 -11.39 -20.63 -6.43
CA THR A 60 -10.71 -21.92 -6.25
C THR A 60 -11.38 -22.78 -5.18
N ASN A 61 -11.85 -22.18 -4.09
CA ASN A 61 -12.40 -22.89 -2.93
C ASN A 61 -13.91 -22.69 -2.80
N LYS A 62 -14.61 -23.73 -2.34
CA LYS A 62 -16.04 -23.66 -2.03
C LYS A 62 -16.23 -23.26 -0.57
N ILE A 63 -16.59 -22.00 -0.34
CA ILE A 63 -16.92 -21.47 1.00
C ILE A 63 -18.44 -21.45 1.17
N ASN A 64 -18.94 -21.96 2.31
CA ASN A 64 -20.37 -21.95 2.58
C ASN A 64 -20.84 -20.62 3.20
N PHE A 65 -21.44 -19.74 2.40
CA PHE A 65 -21.94 -18.43 2.85
C PHE A 65 -23.28 -18.46 3.62
N ASN A 66 -23.90 -19.64 3.80
CA ASN A 66 -25.20 -19.77 4.47
C ASN A 66 -25.08 -20.12 5.97
N GLN A 67 -23.87 -20.21 6.50
CA GLN A 67 -23.63 -20.53 7.91
C GLN A 67 -23.58 -19.28 8.80
N ASP A 68 -23.45 -19.49 10.11
CA ASP A 68 -23.27 -18.42 11.09
C ASP A 68 -22.04 -17.54 10.76
N LYS A 69 -22.16 -16.23 10.99
CA LYS A 69 -21.09 -15.25 10.65
C LYS A 69 -19.75 -15.59 11.31
N ALA A 70 -19.75 -16.07 12.55
CA ALA A 70 -18.52 -16.36 13.27
C ALA A 70 -17.80 -17.61 12.71
N LEU A 71 -18.57 -18.59 12.25
CA LEU A 71 -18.04 -19.79 11.59
C LEU A 71 -17.54 -19.46 10.18
N LEU A 72 -18.30 -18.66 9.43
CA LEU A 72 -17.92 -18.17 8.11
C LEU A 72 -16.60 -17.40 8.14
N GLU A 73 -16.42 -16.49 9.11
CA GLU A 73 -15.15 -15.78 9.27
C GLU A 73 -13.98 -16.74 9.46
N LYS A 74 -14.11 -17.71 10.39
CA LYS A 74 -13.03 -18.66 10.67
C LYS A 74 -12.72 -19.53 9.45
N GLU A 75 -13.74 -20.04 8.77
CA GLU A 75 -13.57 -20.84 7.55
C GLU A 75 -12.89 -20.01 6.46
N PHE A 76 -13.34 -18.77 6.24
CA PHE A 76 -12.77 -17.87 5.24
C PHE A 76 -11.28 -17.62 5.48
N PHE A 77 -10.89 -17.21 6.70
CA PHE A 77 -9.48 -16.94 7.00
C PHE A 77 -8.61 -18.20 6.90
N THR A 78 -9.16 -19.36 7.30
CA THR A 78 -8.44 -20.65 7.24
C THR A 78 -8.27 -21.14 5.81
N VAL A 79 -9.35 -21.17 5.03
CA VAL A 79 -9.37 -21.69 3.65
C VAL A 79 -8.59 -20.77 2.71
N CYS A 80 -8.74 -19.45 2.86
CA CYS A 80 -7.99 -18.49 2.05
C CYS A 80 -6.55 -18.27 2.54
N ASN A 81 -6.14 -18.91 3.64
CA ASN A 81 -4.83 -18.74 4.26
C ASN A 81 -4.47 -17.26 4.49
N ILE A 82 -5.42 -16.51 5.03
CA ILE A 82 -5.29 -15.07 5.30
C ILE A 82 -5.09 -14.87 6.80
N ASN A 83 -4.04 -14.13 7.18
CA ASN A 83 -3.79 -13.81 8.58
C ASN A 83 -4.83 -12.82 9.12
N GLN A 84 -5.73 -13.32 9.98
CA GLN A 84 -6.82 -12.55 10.55
C GLN A 84 -6.36 -11.32 11.35
N GLN A 85 -5.22 -11.39 12.04
CA GLN A 85 -4.70 -10.28 12.86
C GLN A 85 -4.30 -9.10 11.97
N ILE A 86 -3.49 -9.37 10.94
CA ILE A 86 -3.02 -8.35 10.00
C ILE A 86 -4.20 -7.67 9.29
N ILE A 87 -5.19 -8.46 8.89
CA ILE A 87 -6.39 -7.93 8.23
C ILE A 87 -7.18 -7.01 9.13
N LYS A 88 -7.48 -7.43 10.38
CA LYS A 88 -8.31 -6.61 11.28
C LYS A 88 -7.66 -5.29 11.65
N GLU A 89 -6.34 -5.24 11.70
CA GLU A 89 -5.60 -4.02 12.04
C GLU A 89 -5.45 -3.06 10.85
N ASN A 90 -5.09 -3.58 9.68
CA ASN A 90 -4.63 -2.77 8.56
C ASN A 90 -5.58 -2.73 7.37
N PHE A 91 -6.57 -3.62 7.33
CA PHE A 91 -7.43 -3.80 6.17
C PHE A 91 -8.91 -3.74 6.53
N ILE A 92 -9.70 -3.51 5.50
CA ILE A 92 -11.14 -3.63 5.50
C ILE A 92 -11.47 -4.72 4.49
N ILE A 93 -12.37 -5.63 4.86
CA ILE A 93 -12.92 -6.63 3.94
C ILE A 93 -14.43 -6.64 4.15
N VAL A 94 -15.16 -6.40 3.07
CA VAL A 94 -16.63 -6.52 3.03
C VAL A 94 -16.99 -7.41 1.84
N ILE A 95 -17.65 -8.52 2.13
CA ILE A 95 -18.19 -9.42 1.09
C ILE A 95 -19.70 -9.42 1.23
N ALA A 96 -20.37 -8.93 0.20
CA ALA A 96 -21.82 -8.89 0.11
C ALA A 96 -22.31 -9.81 -1.01
N LYS A 97 -23.43 -10.52 -0.78
CA LYS A 97 -24.12 -11.31 -1.79
C LYS A 97 -25.54 -10.76 -1.93
N ASN A 98 -25.97 -10.39 -3.13
CA ASN A 98 -27.30 -9.81 -3.38
C ASN A 98 -27.64 -8.63 -2.44
N SER A 99 -26.67 -7.75 -2.18
CA SER A 99 -26.76 -6.62 -1.24
C SER A 99 -26.81 -6.97 0.25
N GLU A 100 -26.76 -8.24 0.64
CA GLU A 100 -26.61 -8.64 2.03
C GLU A 100 -25.14 -8.84 2.40
N VAL A 101 -24.67 -8.15 3.44
CA VAL A 101 -23.30 -8.31 3.97
C VAL A 101 -23.17 -9.68 4.65
N LYS A 102 -22.38 -10.57 4.05
CA LYS A 102 -22.08 -11.91 4.59
C LYS A 102 -20.83 -11.90 5.45
N LEU A 103 -19.80 -11.15 5.05
CA LEU A 103 -18.53 -11.01 5.77
C LEU A 103 -18.17 -9.53 5.92
N GLY A 104 -17.67 -9.14 7.10
CA GLY A 104 -17.26 -7.77 7.40
C GLY A 104 -18.31 -6.96 8.17
N ILE A 105 -18.01 -5.69 8.39
CA ILE A 105 -18.87 -4.76 9.14
C ILE A 105 -19.55 -3.81 8.15
N GLU A 106 -20.85 -3.58 8.29
CA GLU A 106 -21.62 -2.70 7.40
C GLU A 106 -21.12 -1.24 7.43
N SER A 107 -20.62 -0.78 8.57
CA SER A 107 -20.01 0.55 8.72
C SER A 107 -18.76 0.75 7.84
N ASP A 108 -18.11 -0.33 7.44
CA ASP A 108 -16.92 -0.26 6.61
C ASP A 108 -17.25 0.11 5.17
N GLU A 109 -18.46 -0.21 4.70
CA GLU A 109 -18.95 0.21 3.39
C GLU A 109 -19.12 1.73 3.32
N VAL A 110 -19.69 2.31 4.39
CA VAL A 110 -19.80 3.78 4.54
C VAL A 110 -18.42 4.41 4.61
N THR A 111 -17.49 3.78 5.33
CA THR A 111 -16.09 4.25 5.42
C THR A 111 -15.42 4.30 4.05
N CYS A 112 -15.64 3.26 3.23
CA CYS A 112 -15.14 3.21 1.86
C CYS A 112 -15.84 4.22 0.93
N ALA A 113 -17.13 4.48 1.12
CA ALA A 113 -17.84 5.51 0.35
C ALA A 113 -17.31 6.92 0.66
N LEU A 114 -17.09 7.21 1.94
CA LEU A 114 -16.52 8.49 2.41
C LEU A 114 -15.06 8.68 2.00
N SER A 115 -14.33 7.58 1.80
CA SER A 115 -12.94 7.66 1.38
C SER A 115 -12.80 8.13 -0.07
N GLN A 116 -13.73 7.79 -0.96
CA GLN A 116 -13.66 8.22 -2.36
C GLN A 116 -13.79 9.75 -2.51
N THR A 117 -14.53 10.41 -1.61
CA THR A 117 -14.70 11.87 -1.64
C THR A 117 -13.62 12.62 -0.87
N THR A 118 -13.03 12.01 0.16
CA THR A 118 -12.22 12.74 1.16
C THR A 118 -10.79 12.19 1.32
N ALA A 119 -10.51 10.95 0.91
CA ALA A 119 -9.27 10.24 1.25
C ALA A 119 -8.06 10.61 0.39
N LYS A 120 -8.24 11.26 -0.77
CA LYS A 120 -7.10 11.71 -1.61
C LYS A 120 -6.12 12.58 -0.82
N ASN A 121 -6.61 13.30 0.19
CA ASN A 121 -5.80 14.22 0.98
C ASN A 121 -5.63 13.78 2.45
N ASN A 122 -6.28 12.70 2.90
CA ASN A 122 -6.22 12.26 4.29
C ASN A 122 -5.56 10.86 4.39
N PRO A 123 -4.34 10.76 4.95
CA PRO A 123 -3.65 9.48 5.13
C PRO A 123 -4.38 8.54 6.10
N ASN A 124 -5.25 9.06 6.97
CA ASN A 124 -5.96 8.27 7.97
C ASN A 124 -7.18 7.53 7.41
N TYR A 125 -7.60 7.81 6.17
CA TYR A 125 -8.71 7.10 5.53
C TYR A 125 -8.21 5.95 4.67
N PRO A 126 -8.92 4.80 4.66
CA PRO A 126 -8.55 3.69 3.79
C PRO A 126 -8.86 3.99 2.33
N ILE A 127 -7.99 3.56 1.41
CA ILE A 127 -8.36 3.51 -0.01
C ILE A 127 -8.98 2.14 -0.27
N CYS A 128 -10.17 2.13 -0.86
CA CYS A 128 -10.94 0.93 -1.11
C CYS A 128 -11.03 0.60 -2.60
N THR A 129 -11.04 -0.70 -2.88
CA THR A 129 -11.25 -1.29 -4.20
C THR A 129 -12.44 -2.23 -4.11
N THR A 130 -13.39 -2.05 -5.01
CA THR A 130 -14.56 -2.93 -5.14
C THR A 130 -14.48 -3.69 -6.44
N THR A 131 -14.76 -4.98 -6.37
CA THR A 131 -14.88 -5.85 -7.52
C THR A 131 -16.14 -6.70 -7.41
N PHE A 132 -16.60 -7.19 -8.56
CA PHE A 132 -17.79 -8.03 -8.66
C PHE A 132 -17.36 -9.39 -9.20
N LEU A 133 -17.77 -10.45 -8.50
CA LEU A 133 -17.50 -11.83 -8.87
C LEU A 133 -18.81 -12.62 -8.76
N ASN A 134 -19.44 -12.91 -9.90
CA ASN A 134 -20.78 -13.49 -9.96
C ASN A 134 -21.78 -12.65 -9.14
N ASP A 135 -22.48 -13.26 -8.19
CA ASP A 135 -23.44 -12.58 -7.29
C ASP A 135 -22.78 -11.90 -6.08
N PHE A 136 -21.44 -11.94 -5.99
CA PHE A 136 -20.68 -11.37 -4.89
C PHE A 136 -20.10 -10.01 -5.25
N ARG A 137 -20.21 -9.07 -4.32
CA ARG A 137 -19.50 -7.80 -4.32
C ARG A 137 -18.44 -7.86 -3.23
N ILE A 138 -17.18 -7.71 -3.62
CA ILE A 138 -16.01 -7.80 -2.74
C ILE A 138 -15.39 -6.42 -2.67
N THR A 139 -15.47 -5.80 -1.50
CA THR A 139 -14.81 -4.52 -1.22
C THR A 139 -13.67 -4.75 -0.25
N THR A 140 -12.48 -4.37 -0.65
CA THR A 140 -11.29 -4.37 0.20
C THR A 140 -10.79 -2.95 0.40
N GLY A 141 -10.23 -2.65 1.55
CA GLY A 141 -9.60 -1.35 1.81
C GLY A 141 -8.31 -1.52 2.60
N SER A 142 -7.35 -0.64 2.38
CA SER A 142 -6.09 -0.61 3.13
C SER A 142 -5.96 0.69 3.91
N LYS A 143 -5.78 0.56 5.23
CA LYS A 143 -5.38 1.62 6.15
C LYS A 143 -3.87 1.51 6.29
N GLN A 144 -3.09 2.17 5.42
CA GLN A 144 -1.69 2.41 5.77
C GLN A 144 -1.69 3.41 6.92
N GLN A 145 -1.65 2.89 8.15
CA GLN A 145 -0.91 3.60 9.17
C GLN A 145 0.50 3.63 8.63
N ALA A 146 0.95 4.80 8.15
CA ALA A 146 2.34 5.03 7.85
C ALA A 146 3.11 4.43 9.02
N GLN A 147 3.84 3.32 8.78
CA GLN A 147 4.71 2.74 9.79
C GLN A 147 5.57 3.91 10.22
N LYS A 148 5.24 4.45 11.40
CA LYS A 148 5.95 5.58 11.98
C LYS A 148 7.40 5.13 11.96
N GLN A 149 8.20 5.88 11.21
CA GLN A 149 9.60 5.60 10.95
C GLN A 149 10.20 5.00 12.21
N ILE A 150 10.73 3.79 12.10
CA ILE A 150 11.57 3.21 13.15
C ILE A 150 12.67 4.24 13.35
N THR A 151 12.57 4.97 14.46
CA THR A 151 13.50 6.03 14.87
C THR A 151 14.59 5.39 15.70
#